data_AF-A0ABD3MVW7-F1
#
_entry.id   AF-A0ABD3MVW7-F1
#
_cell.length_a   1.000
_cell.length_b   1.000
_cell.length_c   1.000
_cell.angle_alpha   90.00
_cell.angle_beta   90.00
_cell.angle_gamma   90.00
#
_symmetry.space_group_name_H-M   'P 1'
#
loop_
_entity.id
_entity.type
_entity.pdbx_description
1 polymer ?
#
loop_
_entity_poly.entity_id
_entity_poly.type
_entity_poly.pdbx_seq_one_letter_code
_entity_poly.pdbx_strand_id
1 'polypeptide(L)'
;MRVSSPIMIGLLAWQRVVVAAQDFLNITSAFDIVYVAFYSDSSCSQFAGISATYPNDDSPIKYTIARKDSNGNEISCTDAMACLYMPDGQDCQAFGELDTAFLNQTIDADGNMNVCDSSNPDVGLLECEVVPFSSCIESSLYNCHHKVFTQDMLKDDPTAFIPPGSGNDTTGLKNYAFMAYYDDDDCTNMVGMRGFVADNPWGMRANVTTEGIPVDCETSMACFLNENGTICESMDSTMNPVAGLMEIDDDGGVYLCRAILGDSEPSCSVIEPDECVPSTFYPSCQFHWLSAESFAKDPASLVNPQHQETDDTPKPPVDVAADEASQPSDTQSAACLLYIHLWSSTLLAGSVMWLSTF
;
A
#
# COMPACT_ATOMS: atom_id res chain seq x y z
N MET A 1 41.58 44.88 -34.12
CA MET A 1 41.78 43.56 -33.49
C MET A 1 40.92 43.51 -32.25
N ARG A 2 39.75 42.84 -32.31
CA ARG A 2 38.91 42.61 -31.13
C ARG A 2 39.38 41.31 -30.51
N VAL A 3 39.92 41.41 -29.29
CA VAL A 3 40.39 40.27 -28.51
C VAL A 3 39.15 39.67 -27.82
N SER A 4 38.64 38.57 -28.34
CA SER A 4 37.64 37.76 -27.67
C SER A 4 38.29 37.09 -26.46
N SER A 5 37.89 37.52 -25.26
CA SER A 5 38.43 37.00 -24.00
C SER A 5 37.85 35.60 -23.72
N PRO A 6 38.67 34.52 -23.72
CA PRO A 6 38.19 33.15 -23.52
C PRO A 6 37.61 32.89 -22.12
N ILE A 7 37.86 33.80 -21.17
CA ILE A 7 37.38 33.71 -19.78
C ILE A 7 35.86 33.93 -19.69
N MET A 8 35.28 34.73 -20.59
CA MET A 8 33.85 35.05 -20.53
C MET A 8 32.96 33.92 -21.08
N ILE A 9 33.49 33.09 -21.98
CA ILE A 9 32.79 31.91 -22.51
C ILE A 9 32.76 30.78 -21.47
N GLY A 10 33.84 30.61 -20.70
CA GLY A 10 33.90 29.63 -19.61
C GLY A 10 32.89 29.91 -18.50
N LEU A 11 32.71 31.19 -18.12
CA LEU A 11 31.75 31.56 -17.07
C LEU A 11 30.29 31.28 -17.48
N LEU A 12 29.93 31.57 -18.73
CA LEU A 12 28.57 31.32 -19.24
C LEU A 12 28.27 29.83 -19.43
N ALA A 13 29.28 29.01 -19.77
CA ALA A 13 29.14 27.55 -19.83
C ALA A 13 28.96 26.95 -18.42
N TRP A 14 29.71 27.43 -17.43
CA TRP A 14 29.59 26.98 -16.04
C TRP A 14 28.23 27.36 -15.43
N GLN A 15 27.74 28.57 -15.72
CA GLN A 15 26.44 29.02 -15.21
C GLN A 15 25.27 28.21 -15.79
N ARG A 16 25.38 27.73 -17.03
CA ARG A 16 24.39 26.81 -17.63
C ARG A 16 24.44 25.40 -17.05
N VAL A 17 25.63 24.90 -16.71
CA VAL A 17 25.79 23.59 -16.05
C VAL A 17 25.26 23.64 -14.63
N VAL A 18 25.48 24.74 -13.90
CA VAL A 18 24.95 24.91 -12.54
C VAL A 18 23.43 25.03 -12.57
N VAL A 19 22.83 25.80 -13.48
CA VAL A 19 21.36 25.89 -13.61
C VAL A 19 20.76 24.54 -14.03
N ALA A 20 21.36 23.84 -14.98
CA ALA A 20 20.89 22.50 -15.37
C ALA A 20 21.03 21.47 -14.23
N ALA A 21 22.07 21.57 -13.40
CA ALA A 21 22.24 20.73 -12.21
C ALA A 21 21.25 21.13 -11.09
N GLN A 22 20.88 22.40 -10.98
CA GLN A 22 19.90 22.88 -10.01
C GLN A 22 18.46 22.56 -10.43
N ASP A 23 18.17 22.55 -11.73
CA ASP A 23 16.90 22.04 -12.27
C ASP A 23 16.83 20.52 -12.12
N PHE A 24 17.95 19.79 -12.25
CA PHE A 24 18.03 18.35 -11.94
C PHE A 24 17.88 18.07 -10.43
N LEU A 25 18.36 18.97 -9.56
CA LEU A 25 18.23 18.87 -8.09
C LEU A 25 16.92 19.45 -7.55
N ASN A 26 16.12 20.13 -8.38
CA ASN A 26 14.76 20.55 -8.03
C ASN A 26 13.69 19.57 -8.55
N ILE A 27 14.05 18.64 -9.43
CA ILE A 27 13.22 17.47 -9.77
C ILE A 27 13.43 16.32 -8.74
N THR A 28 14.37 16.49 -7.79
CA THR A 28 14.57 15.55 -6.67
C THR A 28 13.79 15.90 -5.41
N SER A 29 12.79 16.78 -5.47
CA SER A 29 11.91 17.00 -4.33
C SER A 29 10.74 16.03 -4.39
N ALA A 30 10.79 15.03 -3.51
CA ALA A 30 9.78 14.05 -3.15
C ALA A 30 9.47 13.01 -4.24
N PHE A 31 9.66 11.74 -3.88
CA PHE A 31 9.05 10.66 -4.63
C PHE A 31 7.55 10.70 -4.32
N ASP A 32 6.78 11.41 -5.15
CA ASP A 32 5.35 11.60 -4.89
C ASP A 32 4.61 10.28 -5.08
N ILE A 33 4.34 9.58 -3.98
CA ILE A 33 3.37 8.49 -4.00
C ILE A 33 2.04 9.07 -4.46
N VAL A 34 1.46 8.40 -5.44
CA VAL A 34 0.10 8.67 -5.87
C VAL A 34 -0.81 7.61 -5.28
N TYR A 35 -2.01 8.02 -4.94
CA TYR A 35 -3.05 7.15 -4.45
C TYR A 35 -4.21 7.11 -5.45
N VAL A 36 -4.63 5.90 -5.79
CA VAL A 36 -5.84 5.62 -6.56
C VAL A 36 -6.87 5.10 -5.57
N ALA A 37 -7.82 5.95 -5.18
CA ALA A 37 -8.95 5.55 -4.35
C ALA A 37 -10.11 5.11 -5.24
N PHE A 38 -10.69 3.95 -4.93
CA PHE A 38 -11.78 3.31 -5.62
C PHE A 38 -13.09 3.51 -4.87
N TYR A 39 -14.17 3.66 -5.64
CA TYR A 39 -15.52 3.92 -5.15
C TYR A 39 -16.53 3.04 -5.88
N SER A 40 -17.57 2.59 -5.18
CA SER A 40 -18.62 1.72 -5.76
C SER A 40 -19.69 2.49 -6.54
N ASP A 41 -19.71 3.83 -6.46
CA ASP A 41 -20.74 4.65 -7.06
C ASP A 41 -20.20 5.71 -8.03
N SER A 42 -21.08 6.20 -8.91
CA SER A 42 -20.69 7.14 -9.95
C SER A 42 -20.38 8.56 -9.50
N SER A 43 -20.67 8.89 -8.24
CA SER A 43 -20.31 10.18 -7.66
C SER A 43 -18.99 10.14 -6.87
N CYS A 44 -18.33 8.98 -6.81
CA CYS A 44 -17.13 8.74 -6.02
C CYS A 44 -17.30 9.18 -4.57
N SER A 45 -18.35 8.63 -3.94
CA SER A 45 -18.72 8.87 -2.55
C SER A 45 -18.57 7.60 -1.71
N GLN A 46 -19.00 6.44 -2.21
CA GLN A 46 -18.92 5.18 -1.49
C GLN A 46 -17.54 4.55 -1.63
N PHE A 47 -16.65 4.81 -0.66
CA PHE A 47 -15.29 4.29 -0.66
C PHE A 47 -15.25 2.75 -0.64
N ALA A 48 -14.46 2.17 -1.53
CA ALA A 48 -14.27 0.73 -1.63
C ALA A 48 -12.84 0.31 -1.28
N GLY A 49 -11.84 1.12 -1.63
CA GLY A 49 -10.44 0.81 -1.37
C GLY A 49 -9.48 1.84 -1.92
N ILE A 50 -8.18 1.64 -1.67
CA ILE A 50 -7.12 2.57 -2.08
C ILE A 50 -5.83 1.81 -2.39
N SER A 51 -5.24 2.10 -3.54
CA SER A 51 -3.93 1.60 -3.93
C SER A 51 -2.94 2.75 -4.01
N ALA A 52 -1.74 2.51 -3.52
CA ALA A 52 -0.63 3.43 -3.65
C ALA A 52 0.29 2.99 -4.78
N THR A 53 0.88 3.95 -5.47
CA THR A 53 1.75 3.73 -6.63
C THR A 53 2.88 4.76 -6.67
N TYR A 54 4.01 4.35 -7.23
CA TYR A 54 5.10 5.25 -7.59
C TYR A 54 5.03 5.58 -9.08
N PRO A 55 4.49 6.75 -9.46
CA PRO A 55 4.50 7.18 -10.84
C PRO A 55 5.94 7.44 -11.32
N ASN A 56 6.14 7.36 -12.63
CA ASN A 56 7.44 7.52 -13.31
C ASN A 56 8.45 6.39 -13.07
N ASP A 57 8.04 5.28 -12.46
CA ASP A 57 8.84 4.06 -12.52
C ASP A 57 8.78 3.46 -13.93
N ASP A 58 9.91 2.99 -14.45
CA ASP A 58 9.99 2.41 -15.80
C ASP A 58 9.29 1.03 -15.87
N SER A 59 9.01 0.44 -14.72
CA SER A 59 8.30 -0.84 -14.59
C SER A 59 6.78 -0.61 -14.51
N PRO A 60 5.98 -1.14 -15.46
CA PRO A 60 4.54 -1.02 -15.40
C PRO A 60 3.97 -1.80 -14.23
N ILE A 61 2.91 -1.26 -13.62
CA ILE A 61 2.25 -1.88 -12.46
C ILE A 61 1.31 -2.94 -12.97
N LYS A 62 1.46 -4.15 -12.42
CA LYS A 62 0.60 -5.28 -12.72
C LYS A 62 -0.63 -5.24 -11.82
N TYR A 63 -1.81 -5.19 -12.43
CA TYR A 63 -3.09 -5.34 -11.74
C TYR A 63 -3.77 -6.65 -12.16
N THR A 64 -4.47 -7.29 -11.23
CA THR A 64 -5.41 -8.38 -11.54
C THR A 64 -6.79 -7.78 -11.76
N ILE A 65 -7.37 -8.01 -12.94
CA ILE A 65 -8.68 -7.52 -13.35
C ILE A 65 -9.75 -8.42 -12.71
N ALA A 66 -10.69 -7.83 -11.98
CA ALA A 66 -11.76 -8.56 -11.29
C ALA A 66 -13.12 -7.88 -11.53
N ARG A 67 -13.73 -8.19 -12.68
CA ARG A 67 -15.04 -7.65 -13.06
C ARG A 67 -16.16 -8.68 -13.03
N LYS A 68 -15.84 -9.95 -13.26
CA LYS A 68 -16.80 -11.05 -13.27
C LYS A 68 -16.23 -12.28 -12.57
N ASP A 69 -17.11 -13.02 -11.89
CA ASP A 69 -16.78 -14.29 -11.28
C ASP A 69 -16.74 -15.43 -12.31
N SER A 70 -16.41 -16.64 -11.86
CA SER A 70 -16.33 -17.86 -12.66
C SER A 70 -17.66 -18.28 -13.30
N ASN A 71 -18.78 -17.70 -12.85
CA ASN A 71 -20.12 -17.92 -13.40
C ASN A 71 -20.54 -16.79 -14.34
N GLY A 72 -19.71 -15.76 -14.54
CA GLY A 72 -19.99 -14.58 -15.36
C GLY A 72 -20.84 -13.51 -14.66
N ASN A 73 -21.08 -13.62 -13.35
CA ASN A 73 -21.77 -12.58 -12.57
C ASN A 73 -20.82 -11.41 -12.31
N GLU A 74 -21.35 -10.20 -12.22
CA GLU A 74 -20.56 -9.02 -11.86
C GLU A 74 -20.04 -9.12 -10.42
N ILE A 75 -18.75 -8.81 -10.24
CA ILE A 75 -18.12 -8.67 -8.93
C ILE A 75 -18.35 -7.23 -8.46
N SER A 76 -18.71 -7.06 -7.19
CA SER A 76 -18.88 -5.73 -6.61
C SER A 76 -17.53 -4.99 -6.51
N CYS A 77 -17.55 -3.66 -6.51
CA CYS A 77 -16.33 -2.88 -6.41
C CYS A 77 -15.52 -3.23 -5.14
N THR A 78 -16.20 -3.40 -4.00
CA THR A 78 -15.56 -3.71 -2.72
C THR A 78 -14.98 -5.13 -2.67
N ASP A 79 -15.66 -6.12 -3.26
CA ASP A 79 -15.14 -7.49 -3.33
C ASP A 79 -13.91 -7.58 -4.25
N ALA A 80 -13.88 -6.76 -5.31
CA ALA A 80 -12.74 -6.70 -6.23
C ALA A 80 -11.44 -6.20 -5.56
N MET A 81 -11.54 -5.49 -4.43
CA MET A 81 -10.36 -5.01 -3.69
C MET A 81 -9.51 -6.15 -3.11
N ALA A 82 -10.09 -7.34 -2.90
CA ALA A 82 -9.29 -8.52 -2.57
C ALA A 82 -8.22 -8.81 -3.63
N CYS A 83 -8.53 -8.61 -4.91
CA CYS A 83 -7.57 -8.78 -6.01
C CYS A 83 -6.59 -7.62 -6.15
N LEU A 84 -6.99 -6.42 -5.73
CA LEU A 84 -6.12 -5.25 -5.70
C LEU A 84 -5.00 -5.42 -4.66
N TYR A 85 -5.36 -5.83 -3.45
CA TYR A 85 -4.40 -5.98 -2.35
C TYR A 85 -3.65 -7.29 -2.40
N MET A 86 -4.27 -8.34 -2.94
CA MET A 86 -3.72 -9.69 -2.86
C MET A 86 -4.17 -10.53 -4.08
N PRO A 87 -3.54 -10.32 -5.24
CA PRO A 87 -3.94 -10.98 -6.49
C PRO A 87 -3.82 -12.51 -6.45
N ASP A 88 -2.89 -13.05 -5.65
CA ASP A 88 -2.71 -14.50 -5.45
C ASP A 88 -3.51 -15.05 -4.25
N GLY A 89 -4.33 -14.19 -3.63
CA GLY A 89 -5.09 -14.48 -2.42
C GLY A 89 -6.29 -15.39 -2.66
N GLN A 90 -6.68 -16.17 -1.65
CA GLN A 90 -7.82 -17.10 -1.77
C GLN A 90 -9.10 -16.40 -2.22
N ASP A 91 -9.39 -15.22 -1.67
CA ASP A 91 -10.61 -14.46 -2.00
C ASP A 91 -10.60 -13.97 -3.45
N CYS A 92 -9.44 -13.50 -3.94
CA CYS A 92 -9.29 -13.13 -5.34
C CYS A 92 -9.42 -14.36 -6.26
N GLN A 93 -8.72 -15.45 -5.93
CA GLN A 93 -8.74 -16.69 -6.72
C GLN A 93 -10.12 -17.36 -6.74
N ALA A 94 -10.97 -17.10 -5.74
CA ALA A 94 -12.34 -17.60 -5.71
C ALA A 94 -13.20 -17.03 -6.86
N PHE A 95 -12.80 -15.90 -7.46
CA PHE A 95 -13.46 -15.34 -8.64
C PHE A 95 -13.18 -16.13 -9.92
N GLY A 96 -12.21 -17.06 -9.94
CA GLY A 96 -11.94 -17.94 -11.08
C GLY A 96 -10.75 -17.49 -11.93
N GLU A 97 -10.84 -17.67 -13.25
CA GLU A 97 -9.80 -17.25 -14.18
C GLU A 97 -9.85 -15.74 -14.37
N LEU A 98 -8.80 -15.05 -13.92
CA LEU A 98 -8.71 -13.60 -13.93
C LEU A 98 -7.66 -13.13 -14.94
N ASP A 99 -7.97 -12.02 -15.60
CA ASP A 99 -7.04 -11.35 -16.51
C ASP A 99 -6.07 -10.45 -15.74
N THR A 100 -4.96 -10.10 -16.37
CA THR A 100 -3.99 -9.14 -15.83
C THR A 100 -3.86 -7.94 -16.74
N ALA A 101 -3.84 -6.74 -16.15
CA ALA A 101 -3.54 -5.48 -16.80
C ALA A 101 -2.16 -4.98 -16.41
N PHE A 102 -1.53 -4.21 -17.29
CA PHE A 102 -0.31 -3.46 -17.01
C PHE A 102 -0.61 -1.97 -17.20
N LEU A 103 -0.47 -1.21 -16.13
CA LEU A 103 -0.69 0.23 -16.15
C LEU A 103 0.66 0.92 -16.06
N ASN A 104 0.94 1.82 -17.00
CA ASN A 104 2.05 2.75 -16.89
C ASN A 104 1.52 4.10 -16.42
N GLN A 105 2.13 4.66 -15.39
CA GLN A 105 1.66 5.86 -14.71
C GLN A 105 2.80 6.86 -14.64
N THR A 106 2.58 8.07 -15.14
CA THR A 106 3.58 9.15 -15.12
C THR A 106 2.94 10.44 -14.66
N ILE A 107 3.72 11.32 -14.03
CA ILE A 107 3.28 12.68 -13.71
C ILE A 107 3.95 13.61 -14.71
N ASP A 108 3.17 14.42 -15.43
CA ASP A 108 3.72 15.41 -16.35
C ASP A 108 4.20 16.68 -15.63
N ALA A 109 4.85 17.58 -16.40
CA ALA A 109 5.39 18.82 -15.89
C ALA A 109 4.32 19.79 -15.35
N ASP A 110 3.06 19.61 -15.71
CA ASP A 110 1.92 20.39 -15.21
C ASP A 110 1.32 19.76 -13.94
N GLY A 111 1.89 18.65 -13.46
CA GLY A 111 1.43 17.93 -12.28
C GLY A 111 0.13 17.17 -12.53
N ASN A 112 -0.11 16.67 -13.75
CA ASN A 112 -1.23 15.76 -14.03
C ASN A 112 -0.75 14.32 -14.14
N MET A 113 -1.59 13.38 -13.72
CA MET A 113 -1.33 11.95 -13.89
C MET A 113 -1.69 11.52 -15.31
N ASN A 114 -0.75 10.89 -16.00
CA ASN A 114 -0.97 10.21 -17.26
C ASN A 114 -0.99 8.71 -17.00
N VAL A 115 -2.13 8.06 -17.29
CA VAL A 115 -2.31 6.62 -17.12
C VAL A 115 -2.43 5.99 -18.50
N CYS A 116 -1.47 5.13 -18.85
CA CYS A 116 -1.52 4.31 -20.04
C CYS A 116 -1.98 2.90 -19.64
N ASP A 117 -3.19 2.55 -20.04
CA ASP A 117 -3.84 1.30 -19.65
C ASP A 117 -3.87 0.32 -20.83
N SER A 118 -3.21 -0.83 -20.67
CA SER A 118 -3.21 -1.89 -21.69
C SER A 118 -4.50 -2.72 -21.71
N SER A 119 -5.37 -2.59 -20.71
CA SER A 119 -6.57 -3.39 -20.55
C SER A 119 -7.79 -2.83 -21.28
N ASN A 120 -7.74 -1.60 -21.79
CA ASN A 120 -8.85 -1.01 -22.52
C ASN A 120 -9.05 -1.72 -23.88
N PRO A 121 -10.20 -2.40 -24.12
CA PRO A 121 -10.40 -3.23 -25.30
C PRO A 121 -10.64 -2.44 -26.61
N ASP A 122 -10.80 -1.12 -26.56
CA ASP A 122 -11.34 -0.36 -27.71
C ASP A 122 -10.32 0.00 -28.81
N VAL A 123 -9.02 -0.17 -28.61
CA VAL A 123 -8.02 0.00 -29.67
C VAL A 123 -6.76 -0.79 -29.34
N GLY A 124 -6.18 -1.49 -30.30
CA GLY A 124 -4.89 -2.19 -30.16
C GLY A 124 -3.67 -1.27 -29.98
N LEU A 125 -3.81 -0.18 -29.23
CA LEU A 125 -2.81 0.82 -28.85
C LEU A 125 -3.03 1.16 -27.37
N LEU A 126 -1.93 1.37 -26.62
CA LEU A 126 -1.99 1.94 -25.27
C LEU A 126 -2.74 3.27 -25.33
N GLU A 127 -3.94 3.32 -24.73
CA GLU A 127 -4.63 4.59 -24.50
C GLU A 127 -4.01 5.23 -23.26
N CYS A 128 -3.28 6.32 -23.49
CA CYS A 128 -2.78 7.16 -22.41
C CYS A 128 -3.78 8.30 -22.20
N GLU A 129 -4.44 8.32 -21.06
CA GLU A 129 -5.35 9.37 -20.66
C GLU A 129 -4.70 10.26 -19.60
N VAL A 130 -4.91 11.57 -19.74
CA VAL A 130 -4.61 12.53 -18.67
C VAL A 130 -5.75 12.45 -17.67
N VAL A 131 -5.47 11.93 -16.48
CA VAL A 131 -6.39 11.82 -15.36
C VAL A 131 -6.19 13.04 -14.45
N PRO A 132 -7.12 14.00 -14.41
CA PRO A 132 -7.00 15.12 -13.50
C PRO A 132 -7.22 14.64 -12.07
N PHE A 133 -6.37 15.10 -11.15
CA PHE A 133 -6.51 14.80 -9.72
C PHE A 133 -7.92 15.14 -9.21
N SER A 134 -8.44 14.30 -8.32
CA SER A 134 -9.81 14.37 -7.75
C SER A 134 -10.99 14.19 -8.73
N SER A 135 -10.74 13.97 -10.03
CA SER A 135 -11.83 13.66 -10.98
C SER A 135 -12.33 12.24 -10.79
N CYS A 136 -13.65 12.06 -10.78
CA CYS A 136 -14.28 10.74 -10.67
C CYS A 136 -14.37 10.09 -12.05
N ILE A 137 -13.66 8.98 -12.25
CA ILE A 137 -13.53 8.29 -13.55
C ILE A 137 -13.91 6.82 -13.39
N GLU A 138 -14.59 6.26 -14.39
CA GLU A 138 -14.89 4.82 -14.42
C GLU A 138 -13.59 4.00 -14.50
N SER A 139 -13.48 2.95 -13.69
CA SER A 139 -12.33 2.05 -13.76
C SER A 139 -12.51 1.03 -14.89
N SER A 140 -11.46 0.84 -15.69
CA SER A 140 -11.36 -0.25 -16.66
C SER A 140 -11.09 -1.62 -16.01
N LEU A 141 -10.45 -1.61 -14.83
CA LEU A 141 -9.98 -2.79 -14.10
C LEU A 141 -11.06 -3.46 -13.25
N TYR A 142 -11.94 -2.66 -12.67
CA TYR A 142 -12.94 -3.10 -11.70
C TYR A 142 -14.28 -2.44 -12.02
N ASN A 143 -15.40 -3.01 -11.56
CA ASN A 143 -16.71 -2.35 -11.67
C ASN A 143 -16.83 -1.21 -10.62
N CYS A 144 -15.89 -0.29 -10.67
CA CYS A 144 -15.66 0.81 -9.73
C CYS A 144 -15.58 2.14 -10.48
N HIS A 145 -15.60 3.22 -9.74
CA HIS A 145 -15.02 4.49 -10.16
C HIS A 145 -13.79 4.79 -9.32
N HIS A 146 -12.92 5.68 -9.76
CA HIS A 146 -11.71 6.04 -9.03
C HIS A 146 -11.42 7.53 -9.11
N LYS A 147 -10.67 7.99 -8.12
CA LYS A 147 -10.03 9.30 -8.08
C LYS A 147 -8.55 9.09 -7.79
N VAL A 148 -7.76 10.02 -8.32
CA VAL A 148 -6.32 10.06 -8.11
C VAL A 148 -5.99 11.22 -7.18
N PHE A 149 -5.09 10.97 -6.24
CA PHE A 149 -4.62 11.92 -5.24
C PHE A 149 -3.11 11.82 -5.09
N THR A 150 -2.43 12.92 -4.78
CA THR A 150 -1.03 12.87 -4.33
C THR A 150 -0.96 12.53 -2.84
N GLN A 151 0.20 12.12 -2.37
CA GLN A 151 0.46 11.97 -0.95
C GLN A 151 0.27 13.26 -0.16
N ASP A 152 0.67 14.41 -0.71
CA ASP A 152 0.45 15.70 -0.07
C ASP A 152 -1.04 16.01 0.07
N MET A 153 -1.86 15.65 -0.92
CA MET A 153 -3.32 15.79 -0.79
C MET A 153 -3.87 14.91 0.34
N LEU A 154 -3.34 13.70 0.53
CA LEU A 154 -3.73 12.83 1.65
C LEU A 154 -3.31 13.41 2.99
N LYS A 155 -2.13 14.04 3.08
CA LYS A 155 -1.63 14.69 4.29
C LYS A 155 -2.42 15.94 4.64
N ASP A 156 -2.67 16.80 3.64
CA ASP A 156 -3.26 18.13 3.83
C ASP A 156 -4.78 18.08 4.01
N ASP A 157 -5.47 17.19 3.28
CA ASP A 157 -6.91 17.00 3.37
C ASP A 157 -7.31 15.52 3.18
N PRO A 158 -7.16 14.69 4.24
CA PRO A 158 -7.58 13.30 4.22
C PRO A 158 -9.07 13.13 3.86
N THR A 159 -9.90 14.13 4.14
CA THR A 159 -11.34 14.09 3.87
C THR A 159 -11.67 14.22 2.37
N ALA A 160 -10.72 14.67 1.54
CA ALA A 160 -10.88 14.68 0.09
C ALA A 160 -11.04 13.27 -0.49
N PHE A 161 -10.47 12.26 0.18
CA PHE A 161 -10.57 10.86 -0.22
C PHE A 161 -11.95 10.29 0.09
N ILE A 162 -12.58 10.73 1.18
CA ILE A 162 -13.84 10.17 1.67
C ILE A 162 -14.72 11.34 2.10
N PRO A 163 -15.52 11.90 1.17
CA PRO A 163 -16.30 13.10 1.44
C PRO A 163 -17.23 12.91 2.64
N PRO A 164 -17.38 13.89 3.54
CA PRO A 164 -18.27 13.75 4.69
C PRO A 164 -19.71 13.44 4.26
N GLY A 165 -20.30 12.41 4.87
CA GLY A 165 -21.66 11.95 4.56
C GLY A 165 -21.77 10.99 3.38
N SER A 166 -20.64 10.53 2.84
CA SER A 166 -20.57 9.58 1.74
C SER A 166 -20.92 8.13 2.16
N GLY A 167 -22.11 7.94 2.72
CA GLY A 167 -22.70 6.63 3.00
C GLY A 167 -21.88 5.74 3.94
N ASN A 168 -22.33 5.59 5.19
CA ASN A 168 -21.73 4.75 6.23
C ASN A 168 -21.74 3.23 5.94
N ASP A 169 -21.91 2.80 4.69
CA ASP A 169 -21.90 1.38 4.36
C ASP A 169 -20.46 0.87 4.22
N THR A 170 -19.86 0.63 5.38
CA THR A 170 -18.54 0.04 5.54
C THR A 170 -18.58 -1.48 5.59
N THR A 171 -19.74 -2.11 5.32
CA THR A 171 -19.94 -3.56 5.53
C THR A 171 -18.94 -4.41 4.76
N GLY A 172 -18.58 -4.01 3.53
CA GLY A 172 -17.60 -4.72 2.72
C GLY A 172 -16.13 -4.43 3.07
N LEU A 173 -15.86 -3.51 3.99
CA LEU A 173 -14.49 -3.08 4.33
C LEU A 173 -13.87 -3.83 5.52
N LYS A 174 -14.66 -4.66 6.21
CA LYS A 174 -14.25 -5.32 7.46
C LYS A 174 -13.04 -6.25 7.33
N ASN A 175 -12.80 -6.76 6.12
CA ASN A 175 -11.71 -7.69 5.85
C ASN A 175 -10.46 -6.98 5.32
N TYR A 176 -10.44 -5.64 5.31
CA TYR A 176 -9.31 -4.88 4.79
C TYR A 176 -8.72 -3.99 5.87
N ALA A 177 -7.40 -3.86 5.85
CA ALA A 177 -6.66 -2.94 6.68
C ALA A 177 -5.66 -2.16 5.85
N PHE A 178 -5.31 -0.98 6.35
CA PHE A 178 -4.27 -0.13 5.81
C PHE A 178 -3.13 -0.03 6.81
N MET A 179 -1.90 -0.13 6.31
CA MET A 179 -0.70 0.20 7.05
C MET A 179 -0.15 1.51 6.50
N ALA A 180 -0.17 2.55 7.31
CA ALA A 180 0.54 3.79 7.02
C ALA A 180 1.96 3.72 7.60
N TYR A 181 2.93 4.25 6.87
CA TYR A 181 4.33 4.31 7.26
C TYR A 181 4.72 5.76 7.51
N TYR A 182 5.63 5.97 8.46
CA TYR A 182 6.10 7.30 8.88
C TYR A 182 7.62 7.29 9.06
N ASP A 183 8.26 8.42 8.83
CA ASP A 183 9.71 8.59 9.03
C ASP A 183 10.07 9.18 10.41
N ASP A 184 9.07 9.40 11.26
CA ASP A 184 9.21 9.95 12.60
C ASP A 184 8.59 9.06 13.68
N ASP A 185 9.17 9.10 14.89
CA ASP A 185 8.78 8.26 16.03
C ASP A 185 7.37 8.57 16.57
N ASP A 186 6.80 9.72 16.21
CA ASP A 186 5.48 10.18 16.66
C ASP A 186 4.37 9.89 15.63
N CYS A 187 4.69 9.25 14.49
CA CYS A 187 3.77 8.98 13.38
C CYS A 187 3.03 10.24 12.89
N THR A 188 3.75 11.33 12.69
CA THR A 188 3.18 12.60 12.18
C THR A 188 3.63 12.93 10.76
N ASN A 189 4.72 12.34 10.27
CA ASN A 189 5.21 12.53 8.92
C ASN A 189 5.09 11.25 8.09
N MET A 190 3.89 11.04 7.55
CA MET A 190 3.57 9.87 6.75
C MET A 190 4.42 9.81 5.47
N VAL A 191 5.09 8.70 5.20
CA VAL A 191 5.82 8.45 3.95
C VAL A 191 5.02 7.68 2.93
N GLY A 192 3.98 6.94 3.33
CA GLY A 192 3.19 6.13 2.42
C GLY A 192 2.18 5.25 3.13
N MET A 193 1.35 4.56 2.35
CA MET A 193 0.38 3.60 2.88
C MET A 193 0.18 2.43 1.92
N ARG A 194 -0.14 1.25 2.45
CA ARG A 194 -0.53 0.07 1.66
C ARG A 194 -1.76 -0.62 2.26
N GLY A 195 -2.62 -1.16 1.39
CA GLY A 195 -3.78 -1.97 1.77
C GLY A 195 -3.50 -3.47 1.80
N PHE A 196 -4.24 -4.17 2.66
CA PHE A 196 -4.10 -5.59 2.96
C PHE A 196 -5.46 -6.26 3.10
N VAL A 197 -5.49 -7.57 2.87
CA VAL A 197 -6.63 -8.43 3.21
C VAL A 197 -6.31 -9.15 4.51
N ALA A 198 -7.17 -8.98 5.51
CA ALA A 198 -7.11 -9.67 6.79
C ALA A 198 -7.40 -11.17 6.63
N ASP A 199 -7.02 -11.93 7.65
CA ASP A 199 -7.12 -13.39 7.74
C ASP A 199 -6.43 -14.14 6.59
N ASN A 200 -5.59 -13.45 5.83
CA ASN A 200 -4.81 -14.06 4.78
C ASN A 200 -3.34 -14.25 5.19
N PRO A 201 -2.86 -15.51 5.24
CA PRO A 201 -1.48 -15.83 5.62
C PRO A 201 -0.42 -15.34 4.62
N TRP A 202 -0.84 -14.75 3.50
CA TRP A 202 0.01 -14.14 2.47
C TRP A 202 -0.25 -12.65 2.27
N GLY A 203 -1.12 -12.04 3.08
CA GLY A 203 -1.54 -10.66 2.89
C GLY A 203 -0.36 -9.70 2.90
N MET A 204 0.63 -9.94 3.78
CA MET A 204 1.83 -9.13 3.86
C MET A 204 3.02 -9.85 3.24
N ARG A 205 3.55 -9.31 2.13
CA ARG A 205 4.86 -9.68 1.58
C ARG A 205 5.72 -8.44 1.49
N ALA A 206 6.83 -8.47 2.21
CA ALA A 206 7.84 -7.43 2.19
C ALA A 206 9.19 -8.02 1.87
N ASN A 207 9.96 -7.29 1.08
CA ASN A 207 11.36 -7.55 0.87
C ASN A 207 12.15 -6.74 1.89
N VAL A 208 12.79 -7.41 2.85
CA VAL A 208 13.52 -6.76 3.95
C VAL A 208 15.02 -6.79 3.69
N THR A 209 15.68 -5.63 3.81
CA THR A 209 17.13 -5.52 3.69
C THR A 209 17.81 -6.14 4.91
N THR A 210 18.66 -7.14 4.71
CA THR A 210 19.34 -7.84 5.82
C THR A 210 20.77 -7.39 6.10
N GLU A 211 21.39 -6.59 5.22
CA GLU A 211 22.81 -6.24 5.36
C GLU A 211 23.12 -4.75 5.03
N GLY A 212 23.55 -4.02 6.07
CA GLY A 212 24.63 -3.03 6.01
C GLY A 212 24.38 -1.64 5.41
N ILE A 213 23.35 -1.43 4.59
CA ILE A 213 23.03 -0.10 4.06
C ILE A 213 21.79 0.43 4.78
N PRO A 214 21.90 1.53 5.55
CA PRO A 214 20.72 2.24 6.06
C PRO A 214 19.90 2.72 4.86
N VAL A 215 18.72 2.16 4.68
CA VAL A 215 17.74 2.61 3.70
C VAL A 215 16.78 3.53 4.44
N ASP A 216 16.60 4.76 3.94
CA ASP A 216 15.59 5.65 4.51
C ASP A 216 14.17 5.08 4.34
N CYS A 217 13.23 5.64 5.09
CA CYS A 217 11.87 5.11 5.13
C CYS A 217 11.14 5.28 3.78
N GLU A 218 11.39 6.38 3.07
CA GLU A 218 10.81 6.67 1.75
C GLU A 218 11.25 5.64 0.69
N THR A 219 12.54 5.34 0.63
CA THR A 219 13.09 4.32 -0.28
C THR A 219 12.58 2.93 0.08
N SER A 220 12.44 2.63 1.38
CA SER A 220 11.86 1.37 1.85
C SER A 220 10.41 1.21 1.40
N MET A 221 9.62 2.29 1.46
CA MET A 221 8.24 2.31 0.98
C MET A 221 8.15 2.13 -0.54
N ALA A 222 9.08 2.71 -1.31
CA ALA A 222 9.18 2.49 -2.75
C ALA A 222 9.34 1.02 -3.12
N CYS A 223 10.26 0.33 -2.45
CA CYS A 223 10.46 -1.10 -2.64
C CYS A 223 9.24 -1.92 -2.18
N PHE A 224 8.53 -1.45 -1.16
CA PHE A 224 7.35 -2.13 -0.65
C PHE A 224 6.14 -2.02 -1.58
N LEU A 225 5.96 -0.88 -2.27
CA LEU A 225 4.89 -0.70 -3.25
C LEU A 225 5.23 -1.34 -4.61
N ASN A 226 6.50 -1.28 -5.04
CA ASN A 226 6.96 -1.90 -6.27
C ASN A 226 8.27 -2.66 -6.07
N GLU A 227 8.17 -3.94 -5.69
CA GLU A 227 9.33 -4.80 -5.44
C GLU A 227 10.20 -5.04 -6.69
N ASN A 228 9.65 -4.82 -7.89
CA ASN A 228 10.36 -4.92 -9.18
C ASN A 228 10.60 -3.53 -9.80
N GLY A 229 10.46 -2.48 -9.01
CA GLY A 229 10.70 -1.11 -9.42
C GLY A 229 12.17 -0.80 -9.55
N THR A 230 12.51 0.17 -10.39
CA THR A 230 13.91 0.58 -10.63
C THR A 230 14.64 1.00 -9.35
N ILE A 231 13.94 1.64 -8.41
CA ILE A 231 14.46 2.01 -7.08
C ILE A 231 14.86 0.74 -6.31
N CYS A 232 13.98 -0.27 -6.30
CA CYS A 232 14.18 -1.54 -5.61
C CYS A 232 15.32 -2.36 -6.25
N GLU A 233 15.36 -2.45 -7.58
CA GLU A 233 16.42 -3.16 -8.31
C GLU A 233 17.80 -2.52 -8.11
N SER A 234 17.85 -1.20 -7.90
CA SER A 234 19.10 -0.47 -7.66
C SER A 234 19.71 -0.76 -6.28
N MET A 235 18.91 -1.27 -5.35
CA MET A 235 19.39 -1.71 -4.04
C MET A 235 20.09 -3.06 -4.19
N ASP A 236 21.42 -3.05 -4.25
CA ASP A 236 22.32 -4.22 -4.28
C ASP A 236 22.32 -4.99 -2.93
N SER A 237 21.14 -5.18 -2.34
CA SER A 237 20.93 -5.85 -1.06
C SER A 237 20.11 -7.11 -1.26
N THR A 238 20.51 -8.19 -0.60
CA THR A 238 19.71 -9.42 -0.54
C THR A 238 18.42 -9.12 0.23
N MET A 239 17.32 -8.98 -0.49
CA MET A 239 16.00 -8.82 0.11
C MET A 239 15.48 -10.19 0.55
N ASN A 240 15.18 -10.33 1.84
CA ASN A 240 14.52 -11.54 2.34
C ASN A 240 13.02 -11.33 2.32
N PRO A 241 12.25 -12.25 1.70
CA PRO A 241 10.81 -12.19 1.73
C PRO A 241 10.34 -12.48 3.16
N VAL A 242 9.55 -11.58 3.72
CA VAL A 242 8.86 -11.74 5.00
C VAL A 242 7.39 -11.89 4.73
N ALA A 243 6.78 -12.89 5.36
CA ALA A 243 5.35 -13.11 5.35
C ALA A 243 4.76 -12.70 6.70
N GLY A 244 3.62 -12.01 6.66
CA GLY A 244 2.83 -11.69 7.85
C GLY A 244 1.41 -12.21 7.70
N LEU A 245 0.87 -12.78 8.77
CA LEU A 245 -0.56 -12.98 8.95
C LEU A 245 -1.10 -11.83 9.79
N MET A 246 -2.25 -11.33 9.38
CA MET A 246 -2.94 -10.22 10.01
C MET A 246 -4.38 -10.63 10.28
N GLU A 247 -4.86 -10.38 11.49
CA GLU A 247 -6.27 -10.48 11.84
C GLU A 247 -6.74 -9.11 12.35
N ILE A 248 -7.98 -8.73 12.04
CA ILE A 248 -8.60 -7.50 12.55
C ILE A 248 -9.58 -7.91 13.65
N ASP A 249 -9.48 -7.32 14.83
CA ASP A 249 -10.43 -7.56 15.91
C ASP A 249 -11.71 -6.71 15.77
N ASP A 250 -12.70 -6.97 16.63
CA ASP A 250 -13.99 -6.26 16.61
C ASP A 250 -13.88 -4.76 16.96
N ASP A 251 -12.82 -4.36 17.66
CA ASP A 251 -12.53 -2.97 18.05
C ASP A 251 -11.66 -2.24 16.99
N GLY A 252 -11.26 -2.95 15.93
CA GLY A 252 -10.45 -2.45 14.83
C GLY A 252 -8.93 -2.55 15.06
N GLY A 253 -8.50 -3.17 16.15
CA GLY A 253 -7.11 -3.50 16.43
C GLY A 253 -6.60 -4.57 15.46
N VAL A 254 -5.28 -4.60 15.28
CA VAL A 254 -4.63 -5.50 14.32
C VAL A 254 -3.71 -6.46 15.05
N TYR A 255 -4.03 -7.73 14.98
CA TYR A 255 -3.14 -8.80 15.42
C TYR A 255 -2.20 -9.18 14.28
N LEU A 256 -0.91 -8.92 14.47
CA LEU A 256 0.13 -9.17 13.47
C LEU A 256 1.04 -10.32 13.92
N CYS A 257 1.07 -11.40 13.14
CA CYS A 257 2.02 -12.48 13.26
C CYS A 257 3.04 -12.44 12.12
N ARG A 258 4.29 -12.14 12.44
CA ARG A 258 5.40 -12.12 11.48
C ARG A 258 6.14 -13.45 11.45
N ALA A 259 6.40 -13.96 10.25
CA ALA A 259 7.38 -15.01 10.00
C ALA A 259 8.42 -14.52 8.97
N ILE A 260 9.70 -14.44 9.38
CA ILE A 260 10.80 -14.35 8.41
C ILE A 260 10.94 -15.73 7.78
N LEU A 261 10.88 -15.82 6.45
CA LEU A 261 11.01 -17.10 5.76
C LEU A 261 12.39 -17.71 6.03
N GLY A 262 12.43 -18.74 6.89
CA GLY A 262 13.65 -19.41 7.34
C GLY A 262 13.85 -19.43 8.86
N ASP A 263 13.13 -18.60 9.62
CA ASP A 263 13.16 -18.62 11.08
C ASP A 263 12.14 -19.61 11.67
N SER A 264 12.47 -20.19 12.82
CA SER A 264 11.71 -21.29 13.42
C SER A 264 10.50 -20.87 14.26
N GLU A 265 10.40 -19.60 14.64
CA GLU A 265 9.33 -19.10 15.51
C GLU A 265 8.77 -17.77 15.00
N PRO A 266 7.48 -17.71 14.64
CA PRO A 266 6.85 -16.44 14.31
C PRO A 266 6.73 -15.56 15.55
N SER A 267 6.94 -14.26 15.37
CA SER A 267 6.72 -13.25 16.41
C SER A 267 5.35 -12.63 16.19
N CYS A 268 4.46 -12.75 17.18
CA CYS A 268 3.12 -12.19 17.12
C CYS A 268 2.95 -11.07 18.16
N SER A 269 2.27 -10.01 17.76
CA SER A 269 1.94 -8.86 18.61
C SER A 269 0.56 -8.35 18.25
N VAL A 270 -0.23 -7.98 19.26
CA VAL A 270 -1.41 -7.13 19.08
C VAL A 270 -0.91 -5.70 18.94
N ILE A 271 -1.42 -4.97 17.95
CA ILE A 271 -1.12 -3.57 17.71
C ILE A 271 -2.43 -2.82 17.81
N GLU A 272 -2.51 -1.93 18.79
CA GLU A 272 -3.73 -1.16 19.04
C GLU A 272 -3.96 -0.13 17.91
N PRO A 273 -5.22 0.24 17.62
CA PRO A 273 -5.57 1.16 16.54
C PRO A 273 -5.00 2.57 16.66
N ASP A 274 -4.40 2.94 17.78
CA ASP A 274 -3.78 4.25 18.07
C ASP A 274 -2.26 4.16 18.25
N GLU A 275 -1.68 2.97 18.13
CA GLU A 275 -0.26 2.74 18.39
C GLU A 275 0.63 3.09 17.19
N CYS A 276 1.70 3.84 17.44
CA CYS A 276 2.79 4.07 16.50
C CYS A 276 3.92 3.08 16.82
N VAL A 277 4.20 2.15 15.92
CA VAL A 277 5.07 1.00 16.19
C VAL A 277 6.29 0.99 15.27
N PRO A 278 7.50 0.73 15.80
CA PRO A 278 8.68 0.56 14.97
C PRO A 278 8.51 -0.57 13.96
N SER A 279 8.78 -0.26 12.70
CA SER A 279 8.64 -1.23 11.63
C SER A 279 9.69 -2.32 11.77
N THR A 280 9.19 -3.53 12.04
CA THR A 280 10.05 -4.70 12.09
C THR A 280 10.45 -5.16 10.68
N PHE A 281 9.76 -4.69 9.64
CA PHE A 281 10.10 -4.92 8.22
C PHE A 281 11.14 -3.92 7.71
N TYR A 282 11.03 -2.65 8.10
CA TYR A 282 11.89 -1.55 7.66
C TYR A 282 12.34 -0.75 8.88
N PRO A 283 13.50 -1.07 9.49
CA PRO A 283 13.89 -0.50 10.80
C PRO A 283 14.04 1.03 10.86
N SER A 284 14.03 1.71 9.73
CA SER A 284 14.06 3.17 9.60
C SER A 284 12.66 3.82 9.60
N CYS A 285 11.59 3.03 9.65
CA CYS A 285 10.21 3.48 9.62
C CYS A 285 9.48 3.20 10.93
N GLN A 286 8.49 4.01 11.23
CA GLN A 286 7.34 3.63 12.06
C GLN A 286 6.18 3.18 11.17
N PHE A 287 5.25 2.40 11.70
CA PHE A 287 3.97 2.15 11.05
C PHE A 287 2.80 2.29 12.02
N HIS A 288 1.63 2.50 11.42
CA HIS A 288 0.35 2.56 12.07
C HIS A 288 -0.68 1.74 11.29
N TRP A 289 -1.53 1.00 12.00
CA TRP A 289 -2.57 0.16 11.40
C TRP A 289 -3.94 0.78 11.59
N LEU A 290 -4.73 0.77 10.52
CA LEU A 290 -6.12 1.19 10.55
C LEU A 290 -6.95 0.17 9.78
N SER A 291 -8.06 -0.29 10.37
CA SER A 291 -9.05 -1.01 9.59
C SER A 291 -9.58 -0.10 8.46
N ALA A 292 -9.90 -0.67 7.30
CA ALA A 292 -10.45 0.11 6.20
C ALA A 292 -11.80 0.74 6.56
N GLU A 293 -12.55 0.11 7.46
CA GLU A 293 -13.78 0.67 8.04
C GLU A 293 -13.50 1.91 8.90
N SER A 294 -12.48 1.88 9.76
CA SER A 294 -12.08 3.03 10.57
C SER A 294 -11.58 4.17 9.69
N PHE A 295 -10.73 3.88 8.71
CA PHE A 295 -10.27 4.87 7.73
C PHE A 295 -11.44 5.49 6.95
N ALA A 296 -12.44 4.69 6.59
CA ALA A 296 -13.63 5.19 5.90
C ALA A 296 -14.51 6.12 6.75
N LYS A 297 -14.46 6.01 8.07
CA LYS A 297 -15.22 6.87 8.99
C LYS A 297 -14.43 8.11 9.38
N ASP A 298 -13.13 7.98 9.56
CA ASP A 298 -12.23 9.05 9.97
C ASP A 298 -10.89 8.94 9.23
N PRO A 299 -10.80 9.46 7.99
CA PRO A 299 -9.54 9.42 7.25
C PRO A 299 -8.45 10.29 7.89
N ALA A 300 -8.82 11.23 8.78
CA ALA A 300 -7.85 12.09 9.46
C ALA A 300 -7.01 11.34 10.51
N SER A 301 -7.52 10.21 11.02
CA SER A 301 -6.76 9.33 11.93
C SER A 301 -5.46 8.82 11.30
N LEU A 302 -5.38 8.80 9.96
CA LEU A 302 -4.20 8.38 9.22
C LEU A 302 -3.06 9.40 9.26
N VAL A 303 -3.36 10.68 9.40
CA VAL A 303 -2.33 11.75 9.46
C VAL A 303 -1.98 12.08 10.90
N ASN A 304 -2.90 11.88 11.83
CA ASN A 304 -2.68 12.13 13.24
C ASN A 304 -3.34 11.03 14.09
N PRO A 305 -2.65 9.88 14.25
CA PRO A 305 -3.15 8.75 15.04
C PRO A 305 -3.53 9.13 16.48
N GLN A 306 -2.81 10.09 17.06
CA GLN A 306 -3.06 10.59 18.42
C GLN A 306 -4.28 11.52 18.52
N HIS A 307 -4.98 11.81 17.42
CA HIS A 307 -6.12 12.71 17.36
C HIS A 307 -7.48 12.03 17.32
N GLN A 308 -7.57 10.72 17.62
CA GLN A 308 -8.89 10.15 17.90
C GLN A 308 -9.54 10.98 19.00
N GLU A 309 -10.62 11.68 18.64
CA GLU A 309 -11.43 12.42 19.59
C GLU A 309 -11.80 11.43 20.68
N THR A 310 -11.34 11.72 21.89
CA THR A 310 -11.93 11.15 23.09
C THR A 310 -13.39 11.59 23.06
N ASP A 311 -14.27 10.73 22.54
CA ASP A 311 -15.69 10.83 22.78
C ASP A 311 -15.85 10.71 24.30
N ASP A 312 -15.84 11.88 24.96
CA ASP A 312 -15.92 12.12 26.39
C ASP A 312 -17.26 11.67 26.98
N THR A 313 -18.03 10.86 26.23
CA THR A 313 -19.12 10.08 26.78
C THR A 313 -18.53 9.17 27.86
N PRO A 314 -18.88 9.37 29.15
CA PRO A 314 -18.36 8.53 30.21
C PRO A 314 -18.77 7.09 29.90
N LYS A 315 -17.79 6.25 29.56
CA LYS A 315 -17.99 4.81 29.48
C LYS A 315 -18.69 4.43 30.80
N PRO A 316 -19.93 3.89 30.76
CA PRO A 316 -20.60 3.51 32.00
C PRO A 316 -19.62 2.64 32.79
N PRO A 317 -19.51 2.84 34.11
CA PRO A 317 -18.55 2.11 34.91
C PRO A 317 -18.74 0.63 34.60
N VAL A 318 -17.77 0.06 33.90
CA VAL A 318 -17.70 -1.37 33.69
C VAL A 318 -17.49 -1.90 35.10
N ASP A 319 -18.54 -2.45 35.68
CA ASP A 319 -18.43 -3.24 36.90
C ASP A 319 -17.40 -4.32 36.58
N VAL A 320 -16.17 -4.10 37.08
CA VAL A 320 -15.07 -5.05 36.99
C VAL A 320 -15.44 -6.24 37.87
N ALA A 321 -16.31 -7.10 37.34
CA ALA A 321 -16.07 -8.52 37.51
C ALA A 321 -14.72 -8.78 36.82
N ALA A 322 -13.80 -9.38 37.56
CA ALA A 322 -12.54 -9.84 37.02
C ALA A 322 -12.83 -10.96 36.00
N ASP A 323 -13.19 -10.58 34.79
CA ASP A 323 -12.93 -11.38 33.60
C ASP A 323 -11.56 -10.97 33.09
N GLU A 324 -10.76 -11.99 32.85
CA GLU A 324 -9.41 -11.91 32.30
C GLU A 324 -9.42 -10.97 31.09
N ALA A 325 -8.41 -10.11 31.00
CA ALA A 325 -8.12 -9.34 29.80
C ALA A 325 -8.26 -10.26 28.59
N SER A 326 -8.95 -9.79 27.56
CA SER A 326 -9.16 -10.43 26.28
C SER A 326 -7.82 -10.85 25.68
N GLN A 327 -7.27 -11.97 26.13
CA GLN A 327 -6.24 -12.66 25.39
C GLN A 327 -6.91 -13.10 24.08
N PRO A 328 -6.23 -12.99 22.93
CA PRO A 328 -6.71 -13.66 21.72
C PRO A 328 -7.03 -15.09 22.13
N SER A 329 -8.23 -15.56 21.79
CA SER A 329 -8.67 -16.88 22.20
C SER A 329 -7.55 -17.89 21.91
N ASP A 330 -7.28 -18.84 22.81
CA ASP A 330 -6.20 -19.84 22.61
C ASP A 330 -6.26 -20.53 21.22
N THR A 331 -7.43 -20.50 20.59
CA THR A 331 -7.70 -20.87 19.20
C THR A 331 -7.05 -20.00 18.12
N GLN A 332 -6.97 -18.67 18.27
CA GLN A 332 -6.33 -17.74 17.31
C GLN A 332 -4.81 -17.88 17.29
N SER A 333 -4.17 -17.93 18.46
CA SER A 333 -2.72 -18.20 18.56
C SER A 333 -2.35 -19.58 18.02
N ALA A 334 -3.21 -20.60 18.22
CA ALA A 334 -3.00 -21.94 17.67
C ALA A 334 -3.17 -22.00 16.14
N ALA A 335 -4.07 -21.21 15.55
CA ALA A 335 -4.26 -21.15 14.10
C ALA A 335 -3.03 -20.55 13.41
N CYS A 336 -2.51 -19.43 13.91
CA CYS A 336 -1.26 -18.82 13.42
C CYS A 336 -0.08 -19.80 13.45
N LEU A 337 0.13 -20.48 14.59
CA LEU A 337 1.23 -21.43 14.75
C LEU A 337 1.08 -22.66 13.86
N LEU A 338 -0.13 -23.21 13.73
CA LEU A 338 -0.39 -24.37 12.88
C LEU A 338 -0.17 -24.04 11.39
N TYR A 339 -0.58 -22.85 10.95
CA TYR A 339 -0.48 -22.42 9.55
C TYR A 339 0.97 -22.17 9.13
N ILE A 340 1.76 -21.53 10.00
CA ILE A 340 3.18 -21.23 9.73
C ILE A 340 4.02 -22.53 9.76
N HIS A 341 3.68 -23.50 10.62
CA HIS A 341 4.32 -24.83 10.62
C HIS A 341 4.00 -25.70 9.40
N LEU A 342 2.77 -25.63 8.86
CA LEU A 342 2.41 -26.34 7.61
C LEU A 342 3.22 -25.84 6.41
N TRP A 343 3.64 -24.57 6.43
CA TRP A 343 4.36 -23.95 5.32
C TRP A 343 5.88 -24.17 5.33
N SER A 344 6.50 -24.07 6.50
CA SER A 344 7.90 -24.51 6.68
C SER A 344 8.10 -25.95 6.20
N SER A 345 7.08 -26.80 6.38
CA SER A 345 7.07 -28.19 5.92
C SER A 345 6.94 -28.35 4.39
N THR A 346 6.15 -27.51 3.72
CA THR A 346 5.89 -27.60 2.25
C THR A 346 7.01 -26.97 1.42
N LEU A 347 7.64 -25.88 1.88
CA LEU A 347 8.85 -25.34 1.26
C LEU A 347 10.05 -26.29 1.37
N LEU A 348 10.23 -26.94 2.52
CA LEU A 348 11.24 -27.99 2.68
C LEU A 348 10.97 -29.18 1.73
N ALA A 349 9.71 -29.58 1.55
CA ALA A 349 9.36 -30.66 0.63
C ALA A 349 9.59 -30.29 -0.85
N GLY A 350 9.28 -29.06 -1.25
CA GLY A 350 9.54 -28.56 -2.62
C GLY A 350 11.02 -28.43 -2.94
N SER A 351 11.84 -28.05 -1.95
CA SER A 351 13.30 -27.95 -2.08
C SER A 351 13.99 -29.31 -2.19
N VAL A 352 13.43 -30.36 -1.57
CA VAL A 352 13.96 -31.74 -1.66
C VAL A 352 13.63 -32.39 -3.01
N MET A 353 12.52 -32.01 -3.68
CA MET A 353 12.21 -32.53 -5.01
C MET A 353 13.19 -32.03 -6.09
N TRP A 354 13.72 -30.81 -5.97
CA TRP A 354 14.70 -30.26 -6.92
C TRP A 354 16.09 -30.90 -6.84
N LEU A 355 16.42 -31.58 -5.74
CA LEU A 355 17.69 -32.31 -5.57
C LEU A 355 17.64 -33.77 -6.04
N SER A 356 16.50 -34.23 -6.57
CA SER A 356 16.34 -35.63 -7.03
C SER A 356 16.39 -35.79 -8.56
N THR A 357 16.66 -34.72 -9.31
CA THR A 357 16.72 -34.71 -10.78
C THR A 357 18.04 -34.23 -11.38
N PHE A 358 19.14 -34.26 -10.61
CA PHE A 358 20.51 -34.14 -11.13
C PHE A 358 21.36 -35.36 -10.82
#